data_AF-A0A8J4T9S4-F1
#
_entry.id   AF-A0A8J4T9S4-F1
#
_cell.length_a   1.000
_cell.length_b   1.000
_cell.length_c   1.000
_cell.angle_alpha   90.00
_cell.angle_beta   90.00
_cell.angle_gamma   90.00
#
_symmetry.space_group_name_H-M   'P 1'
#
loop_
_entity.id
_entity.type
_entity.pdbx_description
1 polymer ?
#
loop_
_entity_poly.entity_id
_entity_poly.type
_entity_poly.pdbx_seq_one_letter_code
_entity_poly.pdbx_strand_id
1 'polypeptide(L)' 'MELENIVANTVLLKAREGGGGNRKGKSKKWKQMLQFPHISLCEELRQTIGKSRLPSTS' A
#
# COMPACT_ATOMS: atom_id res chain seq x y z
N MET A 1 23.36 20.42 5.33
CA MET A 1 22.33 20.58 6.37
C MET A 1 21.20 21.53 5.97
N GLU A 2 21.43 22.82 5.69
CA GLU A 2 20.32 23.74 5.31
C GLU A 2 19.76 23.47 3.90
N LEU A 3 20.65 23.29 2.91
CA LEU A 3 20.26 22.98 1.54
C LEU A 3 19.48 21.66 1.42
N GLU A 4 19.90 20.63 2.16
CA GLU A 4 19.22 19.32 2.19
C GLU A 4 17.80 19.42 2.75
N ASN A 5 17.61 20.24 3.80
CA ASN A 5 16.30 20.50 4.38
C ASN A 5 15.38 21.23 3.38
N ILE A 6 15.92 22.23 2.67
CA ILE A 6 15.17 22.97 1.64
C ILE A 6 14.78 22.03 0.49
N VAL A 7 15.69 21.17 0.04
CA VAL A 7 15.44 20.17 -1.01
C VAL A 7 14.36 19.17 -0.56
N ALA A 8 14.46 18.64 0.66
CA ALA A 8 13.49 17.69 1.21
C ALA A 8 12.08 18.31 1.31
N ASN A 9 11.96 19.53 1.80
CA ASN A 9 10.68 20.25 1.90
C ASN A 9 10.08 20.52 0.51
N THR A 10 10.91 20.89 -0.45
CA THR A 10 10.46 21.13 -1.84
C THR A 10 9.96 19.84 -2.50
N VAL A 11 10.65 18.72 -2.27
CA VAL A 11 10.22 17.39 -2.77
C VAL A 11 8.90 16.97 -2.12
N LEU A 12 8.74 17.19 -0.81
CA LEU A 12 7.52 16.88 -0.07
C LEU A 12 6.32 17.67 -0.58
N LEU A 13 6.47 18.98 -0.81
CA LEU A 13 5.42 19.83 -1.35
C LEU A 13 4.97 19.36 -2.74
N LYS A 14 5.92 19.04 -3.63
CA LYS A 14 5.63 18.46 -4.95
C LYS A 14 4.89 17.13 -4.87
N ALA A 15 5.17 16.29 -3.87
CA ALA A 15 4.46 15.05 -3.65
C ALA A 15 3.01 15.28 -3.18
N ARG A 16 2.79 16.27 -2.30
CA ARG A 16 1.45 16.64 -1.78
C ARG A 16 0.54 17.26 -2.82
N GLU A 17 1.08 18.07 -3.72
CA GLU A 17 0.32 18.70 -4.82
C GLU A 17 -0.11 17.69 -5.91
N GLY A 18 0.26 16.40 -5.75
CA GLY A 18 -0.24 15.32 -6.58
C GLY A 18 0.79 14.74 -7.55
N GLY A 19 2.07 15.14 -7.43
CA GLY A 19 3.18 14.50 -8.14
C GLY A 19 2.98 14.44 -9.65
N GLY A 20 3.00 15.59 -10.32
CA GLY A 20 3.27 15.71 -11.76
C GLY A 20 2.42 14.90 -12.75
N GLY A 21 1.23 14.39 -12.37
CA GLY A 21 0.34 13.72 -13.32
C GLY A 21 -0.82 12.92 -12.72
N ASN A 22 -1.63 12.31 -13.59
CA ASN A 22 -2.88 11.59 -13.27
C ASN A 22 -2.73 10.36 -12.35
N ARG A 23 -1.50 10.00 -11.95
CA ARG A 23 -1.21 8.82 -11.13
C ARG A 23 -1.35 9.08 -9.63
N LYS A 24 -1.57 10.32 -9.19
CA LYS A 24 -1.75 10.69 -7.75
C LYS A 24 -0.67 10.04 -6.86
N GLY A 25 0.59 10.12 -7.27
CA GLY A 25 1.72 9.51 -6.54
C GLY A 25 1.87 7.99 -6.65
N LYS A 26 1.02 7.27 -7.40
CA LYS A 26 1.17 5.82 -7.60
C LYS A 26 2.35 5.48 -8.50
N SER A 27 3.10 4.43 -8.12
CA SER A 27 4.16 3.84 -8.94
C SER A 27 3.64 3.42 -10.32
N LYS A 28 4.47 3.51 -11.36
CA LYS A 28 4.12 3.03 -12.72
C LYS A 28 3.71 1.55 -12.74
N LYS A 29 4.23 0.76 -11.79
CA LYS A 29 3.95 -0.69 -11.65
C LYS A 29 2.90 -1.02 -10.59
N TRP A 30 2.13 -0.04 -10.09
CA TRP A 30 1.16 -0.27 -9.00
C TRP A 30 0.19 -1.43 -9.25
N LYS A 31 -0.23 -1.62 -10.51
CA LYS A 31 -1.11 -2.73 -10.91
C LYS A 31 -0.46 -4.11 -10.77
N GLN A 32 0.84 -4.21 -11.02
CA GLN A 32 1.59 -5.46 -10.85
C GLN A 32 1.84 -5.75 -9.38
N MET A 33 2.14 -4.71 -8.58
CA MET A 33 2.33 -4.83 -7.13
C MET A 33 1.04 -5.26 -6.41
N LEU A 34 -0.12 -4.82 -6.92
CA LEU A 34 -1.44 -5.15 -6.38
C LEU A 34 -2.15 -6.24 -7.19
N GLN A 35 -1.40 -7.06 -7.92
CA GLN A 35 -1.97 -8.20 -8.62
C GLN A 35 -2.44 -9.24 -7.61
N PHE A 36 -3.67 -9.70 -7.75
CA PHE A 36 -4.21 -10.73 -6.87
C PHE A 36 -3.50 -12.07 -7.10
N PRO A 37 -3.18 -12.80 -6.02
CA PRO A 37 -2.69 -14.16 -6.12
C PRO A 37 -3.79 -15.11 -6.62
N HIS A 38 -3.38 -16.32 -7.06
CA HIS A 38 -4.32 -17.39 -7.39
C HIS A 38 -5.13 -17.81 -6.16
N ILE A 39 -6.40 -18.22 -6.35
CA ILE A 39 -7.33 -18.57 -5.26
C ILE A 39 -6.79 -19.65 -4.31
N SER A 40 -5.96 -20.57 -4.81
CA SER A 40 -5.33 -21.61 -3.98
C SER A 40 -4.47 -21.04 -2.84
N LEU A 41 -3.85 -19.87 -3.04
CA LEU A 41 -3.05 -19.19 -2.02
C LEU A 41 -3.93 -18.49 -0.96
N CYS A 42 -5.20 -18.25 -1.29
CA CYS A 42 -6.16 -17.64 -0.37
C CYS A 42 -6.77 -18.66 0.61
N GLU A 43 -6.71 -19.97 0.32
CA GLU A 43 -7.27 -21.00 1.20
C GLU A 43 -6.56 -21.07 2.55
N GLU A 44 -5.22 -20.90 2.58
CA GLU A 44 -4.44 -20.85 3.83
C GLU A 44 -4.82 -19.63 4.68
N LEU A 45 -4.95 -18.47 4.03
CA LEU A 45 -5.40 -17.23 4.67
C LEU A 45 -6.81 -17.37 5.23
N ARG A 46 -7.71 -18.02 4.49
CA ARG A 46 -9.10 -18.28 4.90
C ARG A 46 -9.17 -19.11 6.17
N GLN A 47 -8.33 -20.15 6.28
CA GLN A 47 -8.28 -21.00 7.47
C GLN A 47 -7.71 -20.26 8.69
N THR A 48 -6.72 -19.40 8.49
CA THR A 48 -6.10 -18.62 9.58
C THR A 48 -7.03 -17.52 10.10
N ILE A 49 -7.69 -16.78 9.20
CA ILE A 49 -8.67 -15.74 9.56
C ILE A 49 -9.93 -16.34 10.19
N GLY A 50 -10.33 -17.56 9.78
CA GLY A 50 -11.47 -18.26 10.35
C GLY A 50 -11.29 -18.62 11.83
N LYS A 51 -10.06 -18.92 12.25
CA LYS A 51 -9.73 -19.38 13.62
C LYS A 51 -9.59 -18.24 14.64
N SER A 52 -9.39 -17.00 14.19
CA SER A 52 -9.36 -15.82 15.08
C SER A 52 -10.74 -15.28 15.41
N ARG A 53 -11.80 -15.76 14.74
CA ARG A 53 -13.15 -15.67 15.29
C ARG A 53 -13.17 -16.58 16.51
N LEU A 54 -13.17 -15.96 17.69
CA LEU A 54 -13.35 -16.61 18.99
C LEU A 54 -14.42 -17.72 18.85
N PRO A 55 -14.23 -18.89 19.49
CA PRO A 55 -15.35 -19.81 19.62
C PRO A 55 -16.47 -19.02 20.28
N SER A 56 -17.60 -18.88 19.59
CA SER A 56 -18.84 -18.48 20.23
C SER A 56 -19.07 -19.51 21.33
N THR A 57 -18.73 -19.14 22.56
CA THR A 57 -19.03 -19.92 23.76
C THR A 57 -20.55 -19.99 23.83
N SER A 58 -21.10 -21.14 23.47
CA SER A 58 -22.45 -21.55 23.87
C SER A 58 -22.53 -21.74 25.38
#